data_AF-A0A2W4LU32-F1
#
_entry.id   AF-A0A2W4LU32-F1
#
_cell.length_a   1.000
_cell.length_b   1.000
_cell.length_c   1.000
_cell.angle_alpha   90.00
_cell.angle_beta   90.00
_cell.angle_gamma   90.00
#
_symmetry.space_group_name_H-M   'P 1'
#
loop_
_entity.id
_entity.type
_entity.pdbx_description
1 polymer ?
#
loop_
_entity_poly.entity_id
_entity_poly.type
_entity_poly.pdbx_seq_one_letter_code
_entity_poly.pdbx_strand_id
1 'polypeptide(L)'
;MCALLRRSLRRYLDAISYEGVGDERTRAVIRAARGFCAEHGRMLRASRDALGTAIVHRDVLGTLTAQLAEARRQPPSLEARLRRAVRRASADPLPAERPCPACVYLREQDEVYGTALVRHIADGTLATALRESAALSVPTCPAGPRRRPAPQSLNGVRRPTL
;
A
#
# COMPACT_ATOMS: atom_id res chain seq x y z
N MET A 1 4.27 -19.93 -1.39
CA MET A 1 4.65 -18.50 -1.47
C MET A 1 3.64 -17.57 -0.77
N CYS A 2 2.37 -17.53 -1.19
CA CYS A 2 1.37 -16.60 -0.61
C CYS A 2 1.18 -16.75 0.91
N ALA A 3 1.24 -17.96 1.46
CA ALA A 3 1.17 -18.17 2.91
C ALA A 3 2.37 -17.55 3.66
N LEU A 4 3.58 -17.61 3.08
CA LEU A 4 4.78 -16.99 3.64
C LEU A 4 4.67 -15.47 3.62
N LEU A 5 4.22 -14.91 2.49
CA LEU A 5 3.98 -13.48 2.35
C LEU A 5 2.92 -12.97 3.33
N ARG A 6 1.78 -13.66 3.46
CA ARG A 6 0.74 -13.30 4.44
C ARG A 6 1.26 -13.36 5.87
N ARG A 7 2.06 -14.37 6.21
CA ARG A 7 2.68 -14.48 7.53
C ARG A 7 3.69 -13.36 7.78
N SER A 8 4.52 -13.04 6.80
CA SER A 8 5.51 -11.97 6.85
C SER A 8 4.82 -10.60 7.03
N LEU A 9 3.80 -10.34 6.22
CA LEU A 9 2.97 -9.14 6.31
C LEU A 9 2.27 -8.99 7.67
N ARG A 10 1.75 -10.08 8.24
CA ARG A 10 1.16 -10.05 9.58
C ARG A 10 2.18 -9.59 10.62
N ARG A 11 3.37 -10.19 10.61
CA ARG A 11 4.46 -9.82 11.52
C ARG A 11 4.89 -8.36 11.36
N TYR A 12 4.96 -7.88 10.12
CA TYR A 12 5.27 -6.48 9.83
C TYR A 12 4.22 -5.53 10.42
N LEU A 13 2.92 -5.82 10.25
CA LEU A 13 1.85 -5.00 10.82
C LEU A 13 1.86 -5.05 12.35
N ASP A 14 2.10 -6.23 12.95
CA ASP A 14 2.21 -6.38 14.41
C ASP A 14 3.40 -5.55 14.96
N ALA A 15 4.55 -5.59 14.28
CA ALA A 15 5.73 -4.80 14.64
C ALA A 15 5.48 -3.29 14.53
N ILE A 16 4.75 -2.83 13.51
CA ILE A 16 4.37 -1.41 13.41
C ILE A 16 3.45 -1.00 14.56
N SER A 17 2.47 -1.82 14.91
CA SER A 17 1.58 -1.51 16.03
C SER A 17 2.37 -1.41 17.34
N TYR A 18 3.28 -2.36 17.60
CA TYR A 18 3.97 -2.46 18.88
C TYR A 18 5.19 -1.53 19.00
N GLU A 19 6.09 -1.55 18.01
CA GLU A 19 7.36 -0.83 18.02
C GLU A 19 7.26 0.50 17.23
N GLY A 20 6.50 0.49 16.13
CA GLY A 20 6.39 1.61 15.21
C GLY A 20 5.64 2.83 15.75
N VAL A 21 4.94 2.71 16.88
CA VAL A 21 4.32 3.87 17.56
C VAL A 21 5.33 4.80 18.20
N GLY A 22 6.49 4.28 18.60
CA GLY A 22 7.58 5.06 19.19
C GLY A 22 8.56 5.62 18.14
N ASP A 23 8.68 4.96 16.99
CA ASP A 23 9.66 5.35 15.96
C ASP A 23 9.15 6.48 15.05
N GLU A 24 9.80 7.64 15.14
CA GLU A 24 9.45 8.83 14.36
C GLU A 24 9.62 8.63 12.85
N ARG A 25 10.63 7.85 12.43
CA ARG A 25 10.87 7.58 11.01
C ARG A 25 9.72 6.79 10.40
N THR A 26 9.25 5.76 11.10
CA THR A 26 8.10 4.95 10.71
C THR A 26 6.83 5.80 10.65
N ARG A 27 6.57 6.64 11.65
CA ARG A 27 5.40 7.54 11.63
C ARG A 27 5.44 8.55 10.48
N ALA A 28 6.60 9.13 10.17
CA ALA A 28 6.74 10.03 9.03
C ALA A 28 6.40 9.34 7.69
N VAL A 29 6.84 8.09 7.51
CA VAL A 29 6.50 7.29 6.31
C VAL A 29 4.99 7.02 6.24
N ILE A 30 4.37 6.64 7.37
CA ILE A 30 2.93 6.39 7.44
C ILE A 30 2.13 7.67 7.15
N ARG A 31 2.54 8.82 7.70
CA ARG A 31 1.88 10.11 7.43
C ARG A 31 1.97 10.51 5.96
N ALA A 32 3.14 10.38 5.33
CA ALA A 32 3.33 10.65 3.91
C ALA A 32 2.46 9.72 3.03
N ALA A 33 2.25 8.48 3.46
CA ALA A 33 1.34 7.54 2.82
C ALA A 33 -0.14 7.76 3.17
N ARG A 34 -0.45 8.71 4.06
CA ARG A 34 -1.78 8.96 4.63
C ARG A 34 -2.39 7.72 5.30
N GLY A 35 -1.54 6.90 5.91
CA GLY A 35 -1.90 5.64 6.53
C GLY A 35 -1.69 4.44 5.61
N PHE A 36 -2.54 3.44 5.80
CA PHE A 36 -2.54 2.20 5.02
C PHE A 36 -3.70 2.19 4.03
N CYS A 37 -3.56 1.42 2.94
CA CYS A 37 -4.69 1.18 2.04
C CYS A 37 -5.83 0.44 2.77
N ALA A 38 -7.04 0.47 2.21
CA ALA A 38 -8.23 -0.11 2.84
C ALA A 38 -8.07 -1.58 3.26
N GLU A 39 -7.30 -2.37 2.50
CA GLU A 39 -7.00 -3.75 2.84
C GLU A 39 -6.06 -3.85 4.05
N HIS A 40 -4.88 -3.24 3.96
CA HIS A 40 -3.87 -3.31 5.02
C HIS A 40 -4.31 -2.57 6.30
N GLY A 41 -5.15 -1.54 6.19
CA GLY A 41 -5.78 -0.89 7.32
C GLY A 41 -6.76 -1.80 8.06
N ARG A 42 -7.53 -2.64 7.35
CA ARG A 42 -8.37 -3.67 8.00
C ARG A 42 -7.53 -4.74 8.67
N MET A 43 -6.43 -5.16 8.03
CA MET A 43 -5.51 -6.13 8.63
C MET A 43 -4.84 -5.59 9.90
N LEU A 44 -4.44 -4.32 9.91
CA LEU A 44 -3.88 -3.65 11.07
C LEU A 44 -4.91 -3.54 12.19
N ARG A 45 -6.16 -3.19 11.90
CA ARG A 45 -7.26 -3.19 12.90
C ARG A 45 -7.53 -4.55 13.52
N ALA A 46 -7.24 -5.62 12.80
CA ALA A 46 -7.36 -6.99 13.28
C ALA A 46 -6.08 -7.50 13.98
N SER A 47 -5.05 -6.66 14.15
CA SER A 47 -3.85 -7.02 14.89
C SER A 47 -4.14 -7.15 16.39
N ARG A 48 -3.23 -7.78 17.13
CA ARG A 48 -3.39 -8.02 18.57
C ARG A 48 -3.18 -6.76 19.42
N ASP A 49 -2.77 -5.65 18.81
CA ASP A 49 -2.45 -4.41 19.51
C ASP A 49 -3.37 -3.26 19.08
N ALA A 50 -4.50 -3.17 19.78
CA ALA A 50 -5.52 -2.15 19.56
C ALA A 50 -5.00 -0.73 19.89
N LEU A 51 -4.14 -0.60 20.91
CA LEU A 51 -3.59 0.69 21.31
C LEU A 51 -2.62 1.22 20.26
N GLY A 52 -1.69 0.37 19.82
CA GLY A 52 -0.74 0.73 18.77
C GLY A 52 -1.44 1.18 17.49
N THR A 53 -2.48 0.43 17.09
CA THR A 53 -3.32 0.77 15.95
C THR A 53 -4.07 2.10 16.13
N ALA A 54 -4.58 2.38 17.33
CA ALA A 54 -5.27 3.64 17.62
C ALA A 54 -4.31 4.84 17.57
N ILE A 55 -3.09 4.71 18.08
CA ILE A 55 -2.05 5.75 18.04
C ILE A 55 -1.69 6.10 16.60
N VAL A 56 -1.43 5.09 15.77
CA VAL A 56 -1.12 5.29 14.34
C VAL A 56 -2.26 6.01 13.62
N HIS A 57 -3.51 5.59 13.84
CA HIS A 57 -4.66 6.25 13.24
C HIS A 57 -4.85 7.69 13.75
N ARG A 58 -4.65 7.92 15.05
CA ARG A 58 -4.74 9.27 15.64
C ARG A 58 -3.71 10.22 15.04
N ASP A 59 -2.47 9.76 14.84
CA ASP A 59 -1.40 10.55 14.24
C ASP A 59 -1.74 10.96 12.79
N VAL A 60 -2.17 10.00 11.96
CA VAL A 60 -2.57 10.27 10.57
C VAL A 60 -3.77 11.21 10.50
N LEU A 61 -4.83 10.92 11.25
CA LEU A 61 -6.06 11.73 11.24
C LEU A 61 -5.82 13.13 11.80
N GLY A 62 -5.02 13.26 12.85
CA GLY A 62 -4.64 14.55 13.43
C GLY A 62 -3.88 15.40 12.41
N THR A 63 -2.89 14.81 11.74
CA THR A 63 -2.12 15.47 10.68
C THR A 63 -3.01 15.95 9.53
N LEU A 64 -3.86 15.07 9.00
CA LEU A 64 -4.78 15.42 7.91
C LEU A 64 -5.78 16.49 8.33
N THR A 65 -6.29 16.43 9.55
CA THR A 65 -7.23 17.44 10.08
C THR A 65 -6.57 18.80 10.23
N ALA A 66 -5.32 18.84 10.72
CA ALA A 66 -4.54 20.07 10.82
C ALA A 66 -4.25 20.68 9.44
N GLN A 67 -3.85 19.86 8.47
CA GLN A 67 -3.65 20.29 7.07
C GLN A 67 -4.94 20.84 6.45
N LEU A 68 -6.08 20.18 6.69
CA LEU A 68 -7.38 20.63 6.21
C LEU A 68 -7.82 21.94 6.89
N ALA A 69 -7.54 22.11 8.18
CA ALA A 69 -7.83 23.34 8.91
C ALA A 69 -7.00 24.52 8.39
N GLU A 70 -5.71 24.29 8.11
CA GLU A 70 -4.83 25.31 7.50
C GLU A 70 -5.31 25.69 6.10
N ALA A 71 -5.62 24.71 5.26
CA ALA A 71 -6.15 24.95 3.93
C ALA A 71 -7.49 25.72 3.92
N ARG A 72 -8.28 25.65 5.01
CA ARG A 72 -9.51 26.44 5.15
C ARG A 72 -9.27 27.89 5.55
N ARG A 73 -8.17 28.18 6.26
CA ARG A 73 -7.81 29.54 6.69
C ARG A 73 -7.32 30.40 5.53
N GLN A 74 -6.78 29.78 4.48
CA GLN A 74 -6.27 30.48 3.32
C GLN A 74 -7.40 30.72 2.30
N PRO A 75 -7.64 31.95 1.84
CA PRO A 75 -8.65 32.21 0.83
C PRO A 75 -8.27 31.47 -0.47
N PRO A 76 -9.17 30.66 -1.04
CA PRO A 76 -8.83 29.85 -2.20
C PRO A 76 -8.62 30.77 -3.41
N SER A 77 -7.48 30.62 -4.08
CA SER A 77 -7.26 31.25 -5.39
C SER A 77 -8.33 30.81 -6.39
N LEU A 78 -8.60 31.62 -7.42
CA LEU A 78 -9.52 31.26 -8.51
C LEU A 78 -9.18 29.89 -9.12
N GLU A 79 -7.88 29.63 -9.31
CA GLU A 79 -7.37 28.35 -9.79
C GLU A 79 -7.69 27.20 -8.81
N ALA A 80 -7.53 27.42 -7.49
CA ALA A 80 -7.90 26.43 -6.48
C ALA A 80 -9.42 26.15 -6.47
N ARG A 81 -10.27 27.16 -6.71
CA ARG A 81 -11.73 26.99 -6.84
C ARG A 81 -12.08 26.13 -8.05
N LEU A 82 -11.46 26.41 -9.21
CA LEU A 82 -11.68 25.64 -10.44
C LEU A 82 -11.24 24.17 -10.28
N ARG A 83 -10.04 23.94 -9.74
CA ARG A 83 -9.55 22.59 -9.41
C ARG A 83 -10.47 21.84 -8.46
N ARG A 84 -11.04 22.52 -7.47
CA ARG A 84 -11.98 21.91 -6.51
C ARG A 84 -13.30 21.51 -7.17
N ALA A 85 -13.81 22.31 -8.10
CA ALA A 85 -15.01 21.98 -8.86
C ALA A 85 -14.80 20.74 -9.74
N VAL A 86 -13.68 20.68 -10.46
CA VAL A 86 -13.29 19.49 -11.25
C VAL A 86 -13.09 18.26 -10.34
N ARG A 87 -12.40 18.42 -9.21
CA ARG A 87 -12.21 17.33 -8.23
C ARG A 87 -13.49 16.88 -7.54
N ARG A 88 -14.53 17.70 -7.46
CA ARG A 88 -15.85 17.25 -6.97
C ARG A 88 -16.59 16.44 -8.02
N ALA A 89 -16.38 16.74 -9.30
CA ALA A 89 -16.93 15.97 -10.40
C ALA A 89 -16.23 14.61 -10.59
N SER A 90 -14.94 14.50 -10.23
CA SER A 90 -14.20 13.24 -10.19
C SER A 90 -14.18 12.64 -8.77
N ALA A 91 -14.73 11.44 -8.55
CA ALA A 91 -14.62 10.72 -7.27
C ALA A 91 -13.21 10.16 -6.99
N ASP A 92 -12.16 10.91 -7.37
CA ASP A 92 -10.79 10.42 -7.26
C ASP A 92 -10.32 10.44 -5.81
N PRO A 93 -9.73 9.33 -5.33
CA PRO A 93 -9.14 9.28 -4.01
C PRO A 93 -8.14 10.41 -3.81
N LEU A 94 -8.13 10.96 -2.60
CA LEU A 94 -7.13 11.90 -2.13
C LEU A 94 -5.73 11.32 -2.39
N PRO A 95 -4.90 11.91 -3.27
CA PRO A 95 -3.61 11.35 -3.60
C PRO A 95 -2.70 11.37 -2.37
N ALA A 96 -2.15 10.21 -2.00
CA ALA A 96 -1.09 10.12 -1.02
C ALA A 96 0.25 10.44 -1.69
N GLU A 97 1.18 11.03 -0.93
CA GLU A 97 2.52 11.35 -1.44
C GLU A 97 3.37 10.09 -1.61
N ARG A 98 3.08 9.06 -0.81
CA ARG A 98 3.74 7.75 -0.88
C ARG A 98 2.73 6.61 -0.97
N PRO A 99 3.12 5.46 -1.57
CA PRO A 99 2.30 4.25 -1.53
C PRO A 99 2.20 3.71 -0.09
N CYS A 100 1.18 2.88 0.14
CA CYS A 100 0.98 2.18 1.40
C CYS A 100 2.26 1.42 1.82
N PRO A 101 2.80 1.64 3.04
CA PRO A 101 4.05 1.01 3.48
C PRO A 101 3.97 -0.52 3.50
N ALA A 102 2.81 -1.08 3.89
CA ALA A 102 2.56 -2.51 3.86
C ALA A 102 2.55 -3.08 2.43
N CYS A 103 2.07 -2.32 1.44
CA CYS A 103 2.16 -2.74 0.04
C CYS A 103 3.60 -2.74 -0.47
N VAL A 104 4.41 -1.77 -0.05
CA VAL A 104 5.83 -1.70 -0.39
C VAL A 104 6.57 -2.91 0.22
N TYR A 105 6.39 -3.12 1.53
CA TYR A 105 6.97 -4.26 2.23
C TYR A 105 6.60 -5.60 1.58
N LEU A 106 5.32 -5.81 1.26
CA LEU A 106 4.86 -7.05 0.63
C LEU A 106 5.56 -7.33 -0.71
N ARG A 107 5.79 -6.29 -1.52
CA ARG A 107 6.49 -6.41 -2.80
C ARG A 107 7.97 -6.76 -2.60
N GLU A 108 8.63 -6.11 -1.66
CA GLU A 108 10.02 -6.41 -1.32
C GLU A 108 10.18 -7.86 -0.84
N GLN A 109 9.26 -8.34 0.00
CA GLN A 109 9.28 -9.73 0.48
C GLN A 109 8.96 -10.74 -0.62
N ASP A 110 8.11 -10.39 -1.59
CA ASP A 110 7.81 -11.25 -2.75
C ASP A 110 9.06 -11.48 -3.59
N GLU A 111 9.85 -10.43 -3.84
CA GLU A 111 11.13 -10.53 -4.55
C GLU A 111 12.16 -11.37 -3.78
N VAL A 112 12.29 -11.14 -2.47
CA VAL A 112 13.22 -11.90 -1.60
C VAL A 112 12.86 -13.38 -1.55
N TYR A 113 11.60 -13.70 -1.25
CA TYR A 113 11.15 -15.09 -1.17
C TYR A 113 11.14 -15.77 -2.54
N GLY A 114 10.83 -15.03 -3.61
CA GLY A 114 10.88 -15.53 -4.99
C GLY A 114 12.29 -15.93 -5.38
N THR A 115 13.25 -15.05 -5.11
CA THR A 115 14.67 -15.32 -5.40
C THR A 115 15.18 -16.53 -4.62
N ALA A 116 14.87 -16.60 -3.32
CA ALA A 116 15.25 -17.73 -2.48
C ALA A 116 14.63 -19.05 -2.96
N LEU A 117 13.35 -19.01 -3.34
CA LEU A 117 12.62 -20.16 -3.86
C LEU A 117 13.25 -20.69 -5.15
N VAL A 118 13.53 -19.82 -6.12
CA VAL A 118 14.15 -20.19 -7.40
C VAL A 118 15.53 -20.81 -7.20
N ARG A 119 16.34 -20.27 -6.27
CA ARG A 119 17.67 -20.83 -5.98
C ARG A 119 17.58 -22.25 -5.43
N HIS A 120 16.71 -22.50 -4.46
CA HIS A 120 16.71 -23.77 -3.71
C HIS A 120 15.78 -24.84 -4.31
N ILE A 121 14.93 -24.49 -5.27
CA ILE A 121 14.13 -25.50 -6.00
C ILE A 121 15.02 -26.38 -6.89
N ALA A 122 16.15 -25.84 -7.36
CA ALA A 122 17.14 -26.56 -8.16
C ALA A 122 17.85 -27.65 -7.34
N ASP A 123 18.00 -27.45 -6.01
CA ASP A 123 18.70 -28.37 -5.11
C ASP A 123 17.81 -29.53 -4.61
N GLY A 124 16.55 -29.62 -5.06
CA GLY A 124 15.63 -30.74 -4.84
C GLY A 124 15.01 -30.86 -3.43
N THR A 125 15.75 -30.51 -2.38
CA THR A 125 15.31 -30.60 -0.97
C THR A 125 14.08 -29.71 -0.70
N LEU A 126 14.10 -28.47 -1.21
CA LEU A 126 12.99 -27.55 -1.05
C LEU A 126 11.76 -28.00 -1.87
N ALA A 127 11.97 -28.61 -3.03
CA ALA A 127 10.88 -29.12 -3.87
C ALA A 127 10.10 -30.27 -3.21
N THR A 128 10.76 -31.09 -2.41
CA THR A 128 10.09 -32.14 -1.61
C THR A 128 9.26 -31.52 -0.48
N ALA A 129 9.86 -30.63 0.32
CA ALA A 129 9.14 -29.94 1.40
C ALA A 129 7.96 -29.07 0.89
N LEU A 130 8.08 -28.50 -0.32
CA LEU A 130 7.00 -27.75 -0.97
C LEU A 130 5.85 -28.62 -1.46
N ARG A 131 6.11 -29.88 -1.84
CA ARG A 131 5.07 -30.84 -2.22
C ARG A 131 4.30 -31.35 -1.01
N GLU A 132 5.00 -31.51 0.11
CA GLU A 132 4.41 -31.93 1.38
C GLU A 132 3.67 -30.80 2.09
N SER A 133 4.06 -29.54 1.84
CA SER A 133 3.35 -28.38 2.35
C SER A 133 2.29 -27.91 1.35
N ALA A 134 1.12 -27.47 1.83
CA ALA A 134 0.09 -26.81 0.99
C ALA A 134 0.52 -25.40 0.51
N ALA A 135 1.83 -25.18 0.29
CA ALA A 135 2.45 -23.87 0.16
C ALA A 135 2.29 -23.23 -1.23
N LEU A 136 1.93 -24.01 -2.25
CA LEU A 136 1.51 -23.51 -3.57
C LEU A 136 -0.01 -23.52 -3.68
N SER A 137 -0.66 -22.55 -3.05
CA SER A 137 -2.05 -22.22 -3.41
C SER A 137 -2.05 -21.46 -4.73
N VAL A 138 -2.84 -21.93 -5.69
CA VAL A 138 -3.26 -21.21 -6.92
C VAL A 138 -3.82 -19.83 -6.50
N PRO A 139 -3.56 -18.74 -7.27
CA PRO A 139 -3.56 -17.39 -6.71
C PRO A 139 -4.96 -16.87 -6.43
N THR A 140 -5.31 -16.81 -5.15
CA THR A 140 -6.08 -15.69 -4.59
C THR A 140 -5.13 -14.83 -3.75
N CYS A 141 -4.10 -14.30 -4.41
CA CYS A 141 -3.50 -13.06 -3.96
C CYS A 141 -4.54 -11.98 -4.26
N PRO A 142 -5.15 -11.30 -3.26
CA PRO A 142 -5.77 -10.01 -3.56
C PRO A 142 -4.64 -9.16 -4.12
N ALA A 143 -4.66 -9.00 -5.44
CA ALA A 143 -3.70 -8.20 -6.15
C ALA A 143 -3.59 -6.86 -5.41
N GLY A 144 -2.34 -6.44 -5.14
CA GLY A 144 -2.05 -5.05 -4.80
C GLY A 144 -2.82 -4.11 -5.74
N PRO A 145 -3.09 -2.87 -5.30
CA PRO A 145 -4.08 -1.99 -5.91
C PRO A 145 -4.03 -2.12 -7.42
N ARG A 146 -5.12 -2.63 -8.03
CA ARG A 146 -5.25 -2.79 -9.48
C ARG A 146 -4.67 -1.52 -10.10
N ARG A 147 -3.52 -1.63 -10.78
CA ARG A 147 -3.03 -0.54 -11.62
C ARG A 147 -4.15 -0.27 -12.60
N ARG A 148 -4.94 0.76 -12.34
CA ARG A 148 -5.83 1.31 -13.36
C ARG A 148 -4.89 1.74 -14.48
N PRO A 149 -4.96 1.15 -15.69
CA PRO A 149 -4.08 1.55 -16.77
C PRO A 149 -4.24 3.06 -16.94
N ALA A 150 -3.12 3.77 -17.01
CA ALA A 150 -3.13 5.19 -17.36
C ALA A 150 -3.93 5.33 -18.67
N PRO A 151 -4.75 6.38 -18.83
CA PRO A 151 -5.40 6.63 -20.10
C PRO A 151 -4.30 6.82 -21.14
N GLN A 152 -4.09 5.80 -21.97
CA GLN A 152 -3.23 5.90 -23.13
C GLN A 152 -3.95 6.87 -24.07
N SER A 153 -3.42 8.07 -24.19
CA SER A 153 -3.81 8.99 -25.24
C SER A 153 -3.51 8.31 -26.57
N LEU A 154 -4.55 7.75 -27.20
CA LEU A 154 -4.52 7.35 -28.60
C LEU A 154 -4.34 8.62 -29.43
N ASN A 155 -3.09 9.01 -29.68
CA ASN A 155 -2.75 9.99 -30.69
C ASN A 155 -1.48 9.51 -31.39
N GLY A 156 -1.63 9.19 -32.68
CA GLY A 156 -0.49 9.03 -33.58
C GLY A 156 -0.34 7.69 -34.29
N VAL A 157 -1.37 7.22 -35.00
CA VAL A 157 -1.15 6.37 -36.19
C VAL A 157 -2.07 6.86 -37.31
N ARG A 158 -1.64 7.89 -38.05
CA ARG A 158 -2.09 8.07 -39.43
C ARG A 158 -1.06 7.38 -40.32
N ARG A 159 -1.49 6.29 -40.96
CA ARG A 159 -0.73 5.58 -42.01
C ARG A 159 -0.68 6.46 -43.27
N PRO A 160 0.42 6.42 -44.06
CA PRO A 160 0.44 6.99 -45.40
C PRO A 160 -0.36 6.08 -46.34
N THR A 161 -1.27 6.66 -47.12
CA THR A 161 -1.88 6.02 -48.29
C THR A 161 -0.92 6.10 -49.47
N LEU A 162 -0.81 4.97 -50.18
CA LEU A 162 -0.25 4.81 -51.52
C LEU A 162 -0.87 5.79 -52.52
#